data_AF-A0A4Z1KXH6-F1
#
_entry.id   AF-A0A4Z1KXH6-F1
#
_cell.length_a   1.000
_cell.length_b   1.000
_cell.length_c   1.000
_cell.angle_alpha   90.00
_cell.angle_beta   90.00
_cell.angle_gamma   90.00
#
_symmetry.space_group_name_H-M   'P 1'
#
loop_
_entity.id
_entity.type
_entity.pdbx_description
1 polymer ?
#
loop_
_entity_poly.entity_id
_entity_poly.type
_entity_poly.pdbx_seq_one_letter_code
_entity_poly.pdbx_strand_id
1 'polypeptide(L)'
;MPLFLRISATDWLKETEIDGWSLEYSVQLSVKAASFGVYFIDVSSGGSHPGQTIKLGSGYQAGFSKYIINAVKDKATVGAVGNITNGVQANGLLEEGLDAIFNGTMFQKNPGLVGSWADDLVIIVHAARQIQREFKEIPNPLIAQKL
;
A
#
# COMPACT_ATOMS: atom_id res chain seq x y z
N MET A 1 11.38 -16.70 -9.84
CA MET A 1 10.65 -16.18 -8.68
C MET A 1 10.79 -14.67 -8.65
N PRO A 2 9.75 -13.89 -8.33
CA PRO A 2 9.87 -12.44 -8.25
C PRO A 2 10.68 -12.03 -7.02
N LEU A 3 11.60 -11.07 -7.17
CA LEU A 3 12.38 -10.51 -6.07
C LEU A 3 11.74 -9.20 -5.61
N PHE A 4 11.42 -9.13 -4.32
CA PHE A 4 10.83 -7.96 -3.68
C PHE A 4 11.91 -7.25 -2.86
N LEU A 5 11.94 -5.92 -2.94
CA LEU A 5 12.80 -5.07 -2.12
C LEU A 5 11.95 -4.10 -1.31
N ARG A 6 11.99 -4.22 0.02
CA ARG A 6 11.38 -3.24 0.92
C ARG A 6 12.40 -2.17 1.31
N ILE A 7 12.03 -0.91 1.19
CA ILE A 7 12.90 0.23 1.53
C ILE A 7 12.22 1.22 2.46
N SER A 8 13.02 1.99 3.20
CA SER A 8 12.57 3.22 3.85
C SER A 8 12.82 4.39 2.91
N ALA A 9 11.75 5.04 2.45
CA ALA A 9 11.82 6.12 1.47
C ALA A 9 12.59 7.35 1.98
N THR A 10 12.56 7.58 3.29
CA THR A 10 13.19 8.69 3.99
C THR A 10 13.41 8.32 5.44
N ASP A 11 14.44 8.87 6.07
CA ASP A 11 14.71 8.76 7.51
C ASP A 11 13.94 9.79 8.34
N TRP A 12 13.24 10.73 7.70
CA TRP A 12 12.51 11.82 8.38
C TRP A 12 13.40 12.74 9.24
N LEU A 13 14.67 12.91 8.85
CA LEU A 13 15.67 13.72 9.56
C LEU A 13 15.87 15.13 8.98
N LYS A 14 15.11 15.53 7.95
CA LYS A 14 15.27 16.83 7.26
C LYS A 14 15.08 18.05 8.18
N GLU A 15 14.36 17.89 9.28
CA GLU A 15 14.14 18.94 10.29
C GLU A 15 15.22 18.95 11.39
N THR A 16 16.25 18.12 11.25
CA THR A 16 17.38 18.00 12.19
C THR A 16 18.69 18.38 11.50
N GLU A 17 19.77 18.55 12.28
CA GLU A 17 21.13 18.74 11.75
C GLU A 17 21.82 17.43 11.34
N ILE A 18 21.11 16.29 11.44
CA ILE A 18 21.64 14.96 11.13
C ILE A 18 21.36 14.65 9.66
N ASP A 19 22.42 14.33 8.92
CA ASP A 19 22.29 13.81 7.57
C ASP A 19 21.54 12.47 7.57
N GLY A 20 20.50 12.37 6.75
CA GLY A 20 19.65 11.19 6.65
C GLY A 20 19.33 10.80 5.22
N TRP A 21 18.83 9.58 5.05
CA TRP A 21 18.33 9.10 3.78
C TRP A 21 17.11 9.92 3.33
N SER A 22 17.12 10.34 2.06
CA SER A 22 16.08 11.16 1.45
C SER A 22 15.32 10.41 0.36
N LEU A 23 14.19 10.96 -0.07
CA LEU A 23 13.38 10.40 -1.14
C LEU A 23 14.16 10.31 -2.46
N GLU A 24 15.01 11.29 -2.74
CA GLU A 24 15.85 11.34 -3.94
C GLU A 24 16.80 10.14 -3.99
N TYR A 25 17.42 9.77 -2.87
CA TYR A 25 18.25 8.57 -2.78
C TYR A 25 17.44 7.29 -2.95
N SER A 26 16.24 7.22 -2.39
CA SER A 26 15.32 6.09 -2.59
C SER A 26 14.93 5.91 -4.06
N VAL A 27 14.68 7.00 -4.78
CA VAL A 27 14.37 6.96 -6.23
C VAL A 27 15.57 6.41 -7.01
N GLN A 28 16.79 6.91 -6.74
CA GLN A 28 18.00 6.41 -7.39
C GLN A 28 18.25 4.93 -7.09
N LEU A 29 18.10 4.53 -5.83
CA LEU A 29 18.20 3.13 -5.40
C LEU A 29 17.18 2.27 -6.14
N SER A 30 15.94 2.71 -6.22
CA SER A 30 14.84 1.98 -6.86
C SER A 30 15.08 1.74 -8.34
N VAL A 31 15.51 2.78 -9.08
CA VAL A 31 15.87 2.67 -10.51
C VAL A 31 17.04 1.70 -10.71
N LYS A 32 18.06 1.79 -9.85
CA LYS A 32 19.23 0.91 -9.93
C LYS A 32 18.87 -0.54 -9.57
N ALA A 33 18.08 -0.75 -8.53
CA ALA A 33 17.60 -2.06 -8.11
C ALA A 33 16.76 -2.74 -9.20
N ALA A 34 15.84 -1.99 -9.82
CA ALA A 34 15.05 -2.48 -10.95
C ALA A 34 15.96 -2.89 -12.12
N SER A 35 17.03 -2.14 -12.40
CA SER A 35 18.02 -2.52 -13.43
C SER A 35 18.78 -3.82 -13.14
N PHE A 36 18.80 -4.28 -11.89
CA PHE A 36 19.38 -5.56 -11.47
C PHE A 36 18.34 -6.68 -11.34
N GLY A 37 17.09 -6.46 -11.77
CA GLY A 37 16.05 -7.49 -11.78
C GLY A 37 15.20 -7.56 -10.51
N VAL A 38 15.23 -6.54 -9.65
CA VAL A 38 14.19 -6.38 -8.61
C VAL A 38 12.85 -6.14 -9.31
N TYR A 39 11.87 -6.98 -9.01
CA TYR A 39 10.57 -6.96 -9.68
C TYR A 39 9.56 -6.06 -8.97
N PHE A 40 9.64 -5.97 -7.64
CA PHE A 40 8.69 -5.25 -6.81
C PHE A 40 9.40 -4.40 -5.76
N ILE A 41 8.98 -3.15 -5.59
CA ILE A 41 9.49 -2.23 -4.58
C ILE A 41 8.38 -1.93 -3.56
N ASP A 42 8.55 -2.39 -2.33
CA ASP A 42 7.65 -2.11 -1.20
C ASP A 42 8.16 -0.87 -0.44
N VAL A 43 7.42 0.23 -0.51
CA VAL A 43 7.88 1.54 -0.05
C VAL A 43 7.32 1.88 1.32
N SER A 44 8.18 1.84 2.34
CA SER A 44 7.92 2.32 3.70
C SER A 44 8.74 3.59 4.00
N SER A 45 9.02 3.92 5.27
CA SER A 45 9.81 5.08 5.69
C SER A 45 10.21 4.96 7.16
N GLY A 46 11.23 5.70 7.57
CA GLY A 46 11.71 5.81 8.94
C GLY A 46 12.35 4.55 9.50
N GLY A 47 12.55 4.56 10.82
CA GLY A 47 13.05 3.42 11.61
C GLY A 47 14.56 3.39 11.83
N SER A 48 15.31 4.31 11.24
CA SER A 48 16.77 4.38 11.27
C SER A 48 17.33 5.21 12.43
N HIS A 49 16.59 6.21 12.92
CA HIS A 49 17.09 7.13 13.96
C HIS A 49 15.98 7.62 14.91
N PRO A 50 16.22 7.74 16.24
CA PRO A 50 15.22 8.19 17.20
C PRO A 50 14.81 9.66 17.06
N GLY A 51 15.66 10.51 16.48
CA GLY A 51 15.38 11.94 16.23
C GLY A 51 14.47 12.21 15.02
N GLN A 52 13.90 11.18 14.41
CA GLN A 52 13.01 11.30 13.25
C GLN A 52 11.69 12.01 13.60
N THR A 53 11.24 12.93 12.74
CA THR A 53 9.93 13.60 12.87
C THR A 53 8.95 13.06 11.83
N ILE A 54 8.27 11.97 12.16
CA ILE A 54 7.31 11.32 11.25
C ILE A 54 5.98 12.07 11.26
N LYS A 55 5.55 12.54 10.09
CA LYS A 55 4.22 13.15 9.90
C LYS A 55 3.21 12.06 9.55
N LEU A 56 2.52 11.57 10.57
CA LEU A 56 1.49 10.54 10.42
C LEU A 56 0.21 11.11 9.77
N GLY A 57 -0.48 10.26 9.01
CA GLY A 57 -1.73 10.59 8.34
C GLY A 57 -2.23 9.41 7.51
N SER A 58 -3.42 9.55 6.96
CA SER A 58 -4.00 8.57 6.04
C SER A 58 -3.08 8.36 4.83
N GLY A 59 -2.63 7.13 4.59
CA GLY A 59 -1.78 6.82 3.44
C GLY A 59 -0.43 7.56 3.41
N TYR A 60 0.12 7.97 4.56
CA TYR A 60 1.21 8.96 4.63
C TYR A 60 2.49 8.60 3.84
N GLN A 61 2.72 7.34 3.50
CA GLN A 61 3.88 6.91 2.68
C GLN A 61 3.52 6.70 1.20
N ALA A 62 2.25 6.75 0.82
CA ALA A 62 1.80 6.53 -0.56
C ALA A 62 2.38 7.59 -1.50
N GLY A 63 2.58 8.82 -1.01
CA GLY A 63 3.28 9.86 -1.77
C GLY A 63 4.67 9.41 -2.24
N PHE A 64 5.47 8.80 -1.37
CA PHE A 64 6.79 8.27 -1.75
C PHE A 64 6.69 7.17 -2.82
N SER A 65 5.69 6.30 -2.70
CA SER A 65 5.45 5.23 -3.67
C SER A 65 5.13 5.81 -5.05
N LYS A 66 4.31 6.87 -5.11
CA LYS A 66 3.99 7.59 -6.36
C LYS A 66 5.20 8.26 -7.00
N TYR A 67 6.14 8.78 -6.21
CA TYR A 67 7.39 9.31 -6.77
C TYR A 67 8.27 8.21 -7.36
N ILE A 68 8.37 7.06 -6.68
CA ILE A 68 9.21 5.94 -7.11
C ILE A 68 8.64 5.25 -8.36
N ILE A 69 7.33 4.98 -8.41
CA ILE A 69 6.70 4.31 -9.57
C ILE A 69 6.89 5.10 -10.86
N ASN A 70 6.76 6.42 -10.80
CA ASN A 70 7.01 7.31 -11.94
C ASN A 70 8.46 7.26 -12.44
N ALA A 71 9.42 6.99 -11.54
CA ALA A 71 10.83 6.90 -11.88
C ALA A 71 11.23 5.52 -12.44
N VAL A 72 10.71 4.43 -11.88
CA VAL A 72 11.04 3.06 -12.32
C VAL A 72 10.23 2.63 -13.55
N LYS A 73 9.06 3.23 -13.79
CA LYS A 73 8.18 2.97 -14.93
C LYS A 73 7.83 1.48 -15.02
N ASP A 74 8.06 0.87 -16.18
CA ASP A 74 7.77 -0.53 -16.51
C ASP A 74 8.84 -1.52 -16.01
N LYS A 75 9.94 -1.04 -15.42
CA LYS A 75 11.05 -1.92 -14.98
C LYS A 75 10.78 -2.64 -13.65
N ALA A 76 9.93 -2.08 -12.81
CA ALA A 76 9.53 -2.67 -11.55
C ALA A 76 8.14 -2.18 -11.16
N THR A 77 7.42 -3.03 -10.44
CA THR A 77 6.15 -2.67 -9.80
C THR A 77 6.40 -2.02 -8.44
N VAL A 78 5.49 -1.17 -7.99
CA VAL A 78 5.65 -0.43 -6.72
C VAL A 78 4.39 -0.50 -5.88
N GLY A 79 4.60 -0.84 -4.61
CA GLY A 79 3.54 -0.92 -3.61
C GLY A 79 3.60 0.19 -2.58
N ALA A 80 2.43 0.52 -2.04
CA ALA A 80 2.30 1.42 -0.91
C ALA A 80 1.85 0.69 0.36
N VAL A 81 2.32 1.22 1.50
CA VAL A 81 1.90 0.82 2.85
C VAL A 81 1.75 2.06 3.71
N GLY A 82 1.09 1.93 4.87
CA GLY A 82 1.09 2.97 5.91
C GLY A 82 -0.26 3.64 6.07
N ASN A 83 -0.95 3.29 7.15
CA ASN A 83 -2.25 3.84 7.54
C ASN A 83 -3.29 3.83 6.38
N ILE A 84 -3.43 2.67 5.75
CA ILE A 84 -4.49 2.39 4.78
C ILE A 84 -5.53 1.54 5.51
N THR A 85 -6.74 2.04 5.65
CA THR A 85 -7.68 1.53 6.67
C THR A 85 -9.00 0.98 6.11
N ASN A 86 -9.35 1.28 4.86
CA ASN A 86 -10.57 0.80 4.21
C ASN A 86 -10.35 0.52 2.71
N GLY A 87 -11.29 -0.20 2.10
CA GLY A 87 -11.24 -0.61 0.70
C GLY A 87 -11.29 0.58 -0.26
N VAL A 88 -12.08 1.61 0.04
CA VAL A 88 -12.20 2.83 -0.80
C VAL A 88 -10.85 3.55 -0.91
N GLN A 89 -10.14 3.71 0.21
CA GLN A 89 -8.82 4.32 0.24
C GLN A 89 -7.80 3.48 -0.54
N ALA A 90 -7.81 2.16 -0.35
CA ALA A 90 -6.90 1.26 -1.06
C ALA A 90 -7.15 1.33 -2.58
N ASN A 91 -8.40 1.28 -3.01
CA ASN A 91 -8.77 1.37 -4.42
C ASN A 91 -8.37 2.73 -5.03
N GLY A 92 -8.62 3.84 -4.32
CA GLY A 92 -8.20 5.16 -4.80
C GLY A 92 -6.69 5.25 -5.05
N LEU A 93 -5.87 4.66 -4.18
CA LEU A 93 -4.41 4.62 -4.38
C LEU A 93 -4.01 3.78 -5.62
N LEU A 94 -4.74 2.70 -5.92
CA LEU A 94 -4.53 1.90 -7.13
C LEU A 94 -4.95 2.68 -8.39
N GLU A 95 -6.09 3.37 -8.35
CA GLU A 95 -6.56 4.23 -9.45
C GLU A 95 -5.61 5.40 -9.73
N GLU A 96 -4.90 5.87 -8.71
CA GLU A 96 -3.83 6.87 -8.84
C GLU A 96 -2.52 6.30 -9.39
N GLY A 97 -2.48 5.01 -9.73
CA GLY A 97 -1.41 4.37 -10.51
C GLY A 97 -0.46 3.48 -9.73
N LEU A 98 -0.71 3.18 -8.45
CA LEU A 98 0.11 2.21 -7.69
C LEU A 98 -0.26 0.77 -8.05
N ASP A 99 0.72 -0.15 -7.99
CA ASP A 99 0.51 -1.54 -8.43
C ASP A 99 -0.07 -2.45 -7.34
N ALA A 100 0.24 -2.15 -6.07
CA ALA A 100 -0.29 -2.94 -4.94
C ALA A 100 -0.36 -2.14 -3.64
N ILE A 101 -1.23 -2.61 -2.74
CA ILE A 101 -1.42 -2.05 -1.41
C ILE A 101 -1.11 -3.12 -0.37
N PHE A 102 -0.26 -2.77 0.60
CA PHE A 102 0.10 -3.64 1.73
C PHE A 102 -0.59 -3.17 3.00
N ASN A 103 -1.03 -4.14 3.80
CA ASN A 103 -1.60 -3.89 5.11
C ASN A 103 -1.02 -4.84 6.16
N GLY A 104 -0.73 -4.31 7.35
CA GLY A 104 -0.29 -5.08 8.51
C GLY A 104 -1.33 -5.05 9.63
N THR A 105 -1.46 -3.90 10.30
CA THR A 105 -2.29 -3.75 11.50
C THR A 105 -3.77 -4.06 11.25
N MET A 106 -4.33 -3.79 10.07
CA MET A 106 -5.75 -4.10 9.82
C MET A 106 -6.00 -5.61 9.72
N PHE A 107 -5.06 -6.38 9.15
CA PHE A 107 -5.15 -7.85 9.15
C PHE A 107 -5.04 -8.44 10.56
N GLN A 108 -4.29 -7.80 11.47
CA GLN A 108 -4.23 -8.23 12.87
C GLN A 108 -5.55 -8.00 13.61
N LYS A 109 -6.30 -6.94 13.25
CA LYS A 109 -7.62 -6.64 13.84
C LYS A 109 -8.75 -7.45 13.20
N ASN A 110 -8.66 -7.68 11.90
CA ASN A 110 -9.67 -8.37 11.10
C ASN A 110 -8.99 -9.33 10.11
N PRO A 111 -8.95 -10.65 10.37
CA PRO A 111 -8.39 -11.62 9.41
C PRO A 111 -9.23 -11.74 8.12
N GLY A 112 -10.50 -11.33 8.16
CA GLY A 112 -11.40 -11.25 7.00
C GLY A 112 -11.32 -9.93 6.24
N LEU A 113 -10.21 -9.18 6.36
CA LEU A 113 -10.07 -7.82 5.82
C LEU A 113 -10.41 -7.72 4.33
N VAL A 114 -10.02 -8.72 3.52
CA VAL A 114 -10.28 -8.72 2.07
C VAL A 114 -11.78 -8.73 1.77
N GLY A 115 -12.57 -9.48 2.54
CA GLY A 115 -14.03 -9.45 2.42
C GLY A 115 -14.61 -8.12 2.85
N SER A 116 -14.18 -7.61 4.01
CA SER A 116 -14.61 -6.30 4.51
C SER A 116 -14.32 -5.15 3.53
N TRP A 117 -13.17 -5.19 2.84
CA TRP A 117 -12.84 -4.19 1.83
C TRP A 117 -13.57 -4.41 0.51
N ALA A 118 -13.95 -5.64 0.19
CA ALA A 118 -14.84 -5.92 -0.93
C ALA A 118 -16.23 -5.33 -0.68
N ASP A 119 -16.74 -5.42 0.55
CA ASP A 119 -18.00 -4.80 0.97
C ASP A 119 -17.94 -3.27 0.87
N ASP A 120 -16.83 -2.64 1.31
CA ASP A 120 -16.59 -1.20 1.16
C ASP A 120 -16.69 -0.73 -0.31
N LEU A 121 -16.29 -1.60 -1.25
CA LEU A 121 -16.25 -1.34 -2.68
C LEU A 121 -17.49 -1.87 -3.42
N VAL A 122 -18.40 -2.57 -2.74
CA VAL A 122 -19.58 -3.21 -3.33
C VAL A 122 -19.19 -4.20 -4.44
N ILE A 123 -18.14 -4.99 -4.22
CA ILE A 123 -17.66 -6.01 -5.17
C ILE A 123 -17.70 -7.41 -4.58
N ILE A 124 -17.82 -8.42 -5.44
CA ILE A 124 -17.77 -9.83 -5.04
C ILE A 124 -16.34 -10.35 -5.22
N VAL A 125 -15.80 -10.97 -4.18
CA VAL A 125 -14.50 -11.66 -4.24
C VAL A 125 -14.66 -13.17 -4.23
N HIS A 126 -13.71 -13.86 -4.84
CA HIS A 126 -13.67 -15.32 -4.75
C HIS A 126 -13.34 -15.76 -3.33
N ALA A 127 -14.21 -16.58 -2.74
CA ALA A 127 -14.00 -17.18 -1.44
C ALA A 127 -13.97 -18.71 -1.54
N ALA A 128 -13.24 -19.35 -0.63
CA ALA A 128 -13.20 -20.81 -0.53
C ALA A 128 -14.62 -21.38 -0.37
N ARG A 129 -14.88 -22.55 -0.98
CA ARG A 129 -16.23 -23.14 -1.04
C ARG A 129 -16.93 -23.23 0.33
N GLN A 130 -16.16 -23.44 1.40
CA GLN A 130 -16.63 -23.58 2.78
C GLN A 130 -17.28 -22.30 3.34
N ILE A 131 -16.80 -21.13 2.92
CA ILE A 131 -17.27 -19.82 3.40
C ILE A 131 -18.00 -19.03 2.31
N GLN A 132 -18.12 -19.60 1.11
CA GLN A 132 -18.58 -18.89 -0.08
C GLN A 132 -20.01 -18.33 0.03
N ARG A 133 -20.83 -18.85 0.94
CA ARG A 133 -22.20 -18.37 1.16
C ARG A 133 -22.24 -16.90 1.56
N GLU A 134 -21.36 -16.49 2.48
CA GLU A 134 -21.32 -15.13 3.03
C GLU A 134 -20.72 -14.11 2.05
N PHE A 135 -20.03 -14.56 0.99
CA PHE A 135 -19.32 -13.70 0.03
C PHE A 135 -20.08 -13.54 -1.31
N LYS A 136 -21.23 -14.18 -1.48
CA LYS A 136 -21.98 -14.21 -2.76
C LYS A 136 -23.07 -13.15 -2.89
N GLU A 137 -23.46 -12.50 -1.81
CA GLU A 137 -24.60 -11.58 -1.82
C GLU A 137 -24.12 -10.14 -1.66
N ILE A 138 -24.24 -9.35 -2.73
CA ILE A 138 -24.38 -7.90 -2.58
C ILE A 138 -25.88 -7.68 -2.32
N PRO A 139 -26.29 -7.17 -1.15
CA PRO A 139 -27.69 -6.77 -0.96
C PRO A 139 -28.02 -5.73 -2.01
N ASN A 140 -28.96 -6.04 -2.91
CA ASN A 140 -29.47 -5.06 -3.85
C ASN A 140 -30.15 -3.94 -3.03
N PRO A 141 -29.70 -2.67 -3.12
CA PRO A 141 -30.30 -1.57 -2.37
C PRO A 141 -31.79 -1.36 -2.69
N LEU A 142 -32.30 -1.92 -3.79
CA LEU A 142 -33.73 -1.90 -4.15
C LEU A 142 -34.56 -3.06 -3.54
N ILE A 143 -33.93 -4.09 -2.96
CA ILE A 143 -34.64 -5.23 -2.36
C ILE A 143 -34.89 -5.01 -0.85
N ALA A 144 -34.04 -4.23 -0.18
CA ALA A 144 -34.19 -3.93 1.26
C ALA A 144 -35.35 -2.97 1.60
N GLN A 145 -35.95 -2.29 0.62
CA GLN A 145 -37.14 -1.44 0.81
C GLN A 145 -38.48 -2.17 0.66
N LYS A 146 -38.48 -3.51 0.48
CA LYS A 146 -39.69 -4.32 0.27
C LYS A 146 -39.92 -5.42 1.30
N LEU A 147 -39.33 -5.30 2.49
CA LEU A 147 -39.71 -6.07 3.67
C LEU A 147 -40.22 -5.14 4.77
#